data_AF-X0YAE3-F1
#
_entry.id   AF-X0YAE3-F1
#
_cell.length_a   1.000
_cell.length_b   1.000
_cell.length_c   1.000
_cell.angle_alpha   90.00
_cell.angle_beta   90.00
_cell.angle_gamma   90.00
#
_symmetry.space_group_name_H-M   'P 1'
#
loop_
_entity.id
_entity.type
_entity.pdbx_description
1 polymer ?
#
loop_
_entity_poly.entity_id
_entity_poly.type
_entity_poly.pdbx_seq_one_letter_code
_entity_poly.pdbx_strand_id
1 'polypeptide(L)'
;SYLKNAARKVRVFTPDFNVALLVTLLFAGLTLFELPPIFWVLDASESIKDRAAHTYGEPPYGHAEESPLDVFTKRMGLDLEASLEVLREAGLAVEGRRETLRAIANRNRLTPQQVYETMEPGLRGDSSEEPIGSPVPTKLGRKTLAEVSALLGLKTGRAVAILRRHGISADPDDRLKDLAENNSKTPVELYELLQD
;
A
#
# COMPACT_ATOMS: atom_id res chain seq x y z
N SER A 1 -40.09 0.31 -29.93
CA SER A 1 -38.66 0.47 -30.27
C SER A 1 -38.30 1.91 -30.00
N TYR A 2 -37.51 2.15 -28.94
CA TYR A 2 -37.27 3.48 -28.34
C TYR A 2 -36.57 4.49 -29.28
N LEU A 3 -36.05 4.03 -30.44
CA LEU A 3 -35.32 4.84 -31.42
C LEU A 3 -36.06 5.06 -32.76
N LYS A 4 -37.31 4.57 -32.89
CA LYS A 4 -38.06 4.65 -34.15
C LYS A 4 -39.29 5.53 -33.99
N ASN A 5 -39.32 6.64 -34.73
CA ASN A 5 -40.55 7.41 -34.94
C ASN A 5 -41.57 6.61 -35.78
N ALA A 6 -42.82 7.06 -35.80
CA ALA A 6 -43.92 6.45 -36.57
C ALA A 6 -43.59 6.20 -38.06
N ALA A 7 -42.63 6.95 -38.63
CA ALA A 7 -42.12 6.80 -39.99
C ALA A 7 -40.88 5.86 -40.12
N ARG A 8 -40.52 5.08 -39.10
CA ARG A 8 -39.38 4.12 -39.06
C ARG A 8 -37.99 4.70 -39.34
N LYS A 9 -37.80 6.02 -39.30
CA LYS A 9 -36.47 6.67 -39.40
C LYS A 9 -35.80 6.73 -38.03
N VAL A 10 -34.52 6.36 -37.98
CA VAL A 10 -33.67 6.48 -36.78
C VAL A 10 -33.30 7.95 -36.63
N ARG A 11 -33.73 8.58 -35.53
CA ARG A 11 -33.40 9.98 -35.22
C ARG A 11 -32.25 9.96 -34.22
N VAL A 12 -31.02 10.11 -34.73
CA VAL A 12 -29.81 10.03 -33.89
C VAL A 12 -29.66 11.29 -33.02
N PHE A 13 -30.00 12.47 -33.56
CA PHE A 13 -29.93 13.74 -32.83
C PHE A 13 -31.29 14.13 -32.26
N THR A 14 -31.74 13.43 -31.22
CA THR A 14 -32.85 13.91 -30.37
C THR A 14 -32.30 14.82 -29.26
N PRO A 15 -33.12 15.73 -28.70
CA PRO A 15 -32.71 16.53 -27.54
C PRO A 15 -32.18 15.65 -26.40
N ASP A 16 -32.85 14.52 -26.14
CA ASP A 16 -32.44 13.56 -25.12
C ASP A 16 -31.08 12.92 -25.40
N PHE A 17 -30.79 12.58 -26.67
CA PHE A 17 -29.48 12.05 -27.07
C PHE A 17 -28.37 13.08 -26.86
N ASN A 18 -28.62 14.34 -27.24
CA ASN A 18 -27.64 15.40 -27.05
C ASN A 18 -27.36 15.66 -25.57
N VAL A 19 -28.39 15.64 -24.71
CA VAL A 19 -28.22 15.76 -23.26
C VAL A 19 -27.42 14.58 -22.71
N ALA A 20 -27.77 13.35 -23.09
CA ALA A 20 -27.04 12.17 -22.65
C ALA A 20 -25.56 12.18 -23.10
N LEU A 21 -25.30 12.59 -24.35
CA LEU A 21 -23.95 12.74 -24.89
C LEU A 21 -23.15 13.80 -24.14
N LEU A 22 -23.75 14.95 -23.84
CA LEU A 22 -23.10 16.05 -23.13
C LEU A 22 -22.76 15.64 -21.69
N VAL A 23 -23.69 14.97 -20.99
CA VAL A 23 -23.44 14.40 -19.66
C VAL A 23 -22.30 13.38 -19.72
N THR A 24 -22.29 12.50 -20.73
CA THR A 24 -21.24 11.49 -20.88
C THR A 24 -19.86 12.12 -21.09
N LEU A 25 -19.77 13.12 -21.98
CA LEU A 25 -18.54 13.86 -22.22
C LEU A 25 -18.09 14.67 -21.00
N LEU A 26 -19.04 15.23 -20.23
CA LEU A 26 -18.74 15.92 -18.99
C LEU A 26 -18.09 14.98 -17.97
N PHE A 27 -18.69 13.82 -17.69
CA PHE A 27 -18.11 12.84 -16.76
C PHE A 27 -16.79 12.26 -17.26
N ALA A 28 -16.68 11.99 -18.57
CA ALA A 28 -15.42 11.55 -19.17
C ALA A 28 -14.32 12.60 -19.01
N GLY A 29 -14.63 13.88 -19.25
CA GLY A 29 -13.70 14.99 -19.06
C GLY A 29 -13.30 15.18 -17.59
N LEU A 30 -14.28 15.21 -16.67
CA LEU A 30 -14.02 15.32 -15.23
C LEU A 30 -13.14 14.18 -14.71
N THR A 31 -13.30 12.97 -15.27
CA THR A 31 -12.46 11.80 -14.92
C THR A 31 -11.04 11.96 -15.47
N LEU A 32 -10.90 12.39 -16.73
CA LEU A 32 -9.61 12.52 -17.40
C LEU A 32 -8.75 13.65 -16.82
N PHE A 33 -9.36 14.76 -16.40
CA PHE A 33 -8.68 15.94 -15.86
C PHE A 33 -8.56 15.97 -14.34
N GLU A 34 -8.91 14.86 -13.71
CA GLU A 34 -8.83 14.71 -12.27
C GLU A 34 -9.63 15.73 -11.43
N LEU A 35 -10.76 16.19 -11.94
CA LEU A 35 -11.52 17.30 -11.34
C LEU A 35 -12.54 16.83 -10.29
N PRO A 36 -12.77 17.62 -9.22
CA PRO A 36 -13.86 17.36 -8.29
C PRO A 36 -15.22 17.43 -9.02
N PRO A 37 -16.21 16.58 -8.68
CA PRO A 37 -16.35 15.78 -7.47
C PRO A 37 -15.82 14.32 -7.55
N ILE A 38 -15.33 13.86 -8.71
CA ILE A 38 -14.95 12.44 -8.90
C ILE A 38 -13.79 12.04 -7.97
N PHE A 39 -12.82 12.94 -7.79
CA PHE A 39 -11.63 12.71 -6.98
C PHE A 39 -11.89 12.75 -5.47
N TRP A 40 -12.94 13.45 -5.03
CA TRP A 40 -13.28 13.54 -3.61
C TRP A 40 -13.66 12.18 -3.02
N VAL A 41 -14.36 11.32 -3.78
CA VAL A 41 -14.75 9.99 -3.30
C VAL A 41 -13.52 9.08 -3.16
N LEU A 42 -12.58 9.19 -4.11
CA LEU A 42 -11.32 8.45 -4.09
C LEU A 42 -10.44 8.91 -2.92
N ASP A 43 -10.25 10.21 -2.77
CA ASP A 43 -9.44 10.83 -1.71
C ASP A 43 -10.04 10.60 -0.31
N ALA A 44 -11.38 10.68 -0.18
CA ALA A 44 -12.07 10.31 1.06
C ALA A 44 -11.87 8.82 1.40
N SER A 45 -11.98 7.93 0.42
CA SER A 45 -11.75 6.49 0.64
C SER A 45 -10.29 6.19 1.02
N GLU A 46 -9.35 6.94 0.46
CA GLU A 46 -7.93 6.82 0.73
C GLU A 46 -7.57 7.34 2.13
N SER A 47 -8.09 8.51 2.51
CA SER A 47 -7.88 9.09 3.85
C SER A 47 -8.45 8.22 4.98
N ILE A 48 -9.56 7.52 4.75
CA ILE A 48 -10.11 6.54 5.71
C ILE A 48 -9.15 5.35 5.86
N LYS A 49 -8.61 4.83 4.76
CA LYS A 49 -7.64 3.73 4.76
C LYS A 49 -6.32 4.13 5.44
N ASP A 50 -5.87 5.36 5.24
CA ASP A 50 -4.63 5.86 5.86
C ASP A 50 -4.78 6.05 7.38
N ARG A 51 -5.95 6.52 7.85
CA ARG A 51 -6.24 6.59 9.29
C ARG A 51 -6.32 5.21 9.94
N ALA A 52 -6.90 4.23 9.24
CA ALA A 52 -6.94 2.86 9.71
C ALA A 52 -5.53 2.26 9.80
N ALA A 53 -4.68 2.47 8.78
CA ALA A 53 -3.29 2.04 8.80
C ALA A 53 -2.49 2.68 9.95
N HIS A 54 -2.71 3.96 10.26
CA HIS A 54 -2.02 4.64 11.36
C HIS A 54 -2.44 4.13 12.75
N THR A 55 -3.64 3.56 12.88
CA THR A 55 -4.19 3.09 14.17
C THR A 55 -3.98 1.59 14.38
N TYR A 56 -4.05 0.80 13.31
CA TYR A 56 -4.06 -0.66 13.36
C TYR A 56 -2.84 -1.32 12.72
N GLY A 57 -1.95 -0.52 12.13
CA GLY A 57 -0.81 -1.02 11.37
C GLY A 57 -1.17 -1.44 9.96
N GLU A 58 -0.15 -1.60 9.13
CA GLU A 58 -0.28 -2.21 7.81
C GLU A 58 0.13 -3.67 7.89
N PRO A 59 -0.70 -4.62 7.45
CA PRO A 59 -0.34 -6.03 7.48
C PRO A 59 0.80 -6.30 6.49
N PRO A 60 1.78 -7.16 6.83
CA PRO A 60 2.96 -7.43 5.99
C PRO A 60 2.60 -8.04 4.62
N TYR A 61 1.43 -8.67 4.52
CA TYR A 61 0.82 -9.13 3.29
C TYR A 61 -0.71 -9.17 3.45
N GLY A 62 -1.46 -9.29 2.35
CA GLY A 62 -2.93 -9.27 2.38
C GLY A 62 -3.51 -10.27 3.38
N HIS A 63 -4.39 -9.79 4.26
CA HIS A 63 -5.06 -10.58 5.32
C HIS A 63 -4.08 -11.41 6.19
N ALA A 64 -2.88 -10.89 6.45
CA ALA A 64 -1.88 -11.58 7.28
C ALA A 64 -2.41 -12.00 8.65
N GLU A 65 -3.31 -11.21 9.23
CA GLU A 65 -3.95 -11.48 10.51
C GLU A 65 -4.89 -12.71 10.51
N GLU A 66 -5.35 -13.13 9.33
CA GLU A 66 -6.17 -14.33 9.14
C GLU A 66 -5.33 -15.58 8.90
N SER A 67 -4.04 -15.41 8.65
CA SER A 67 -3.14 -16.54 8.48
C SER A 67 -2.89 -17.24 9.80
N PRO A 68 -2.86 -18.59 9.82
CA PRO A 68 -2.35 -19.37 10.93
C PRO A 68 -0.92 -18.95 11.30
N LEU A 69 -0.58 -19.01 12.59
CA LEU A 69 0.73 -18.57 13.10
C LEU A 69 1.91 -19.28 12.41
N ASP A 70 1.81 -20.59 12.12
CA ASP A 70 2.82 -21.36 11.40
C ASP A 70 3.08 -20.87 9.96
N VAL A 71 2.03 -20.45 9.26
CA VAL A 71 2.13 -19.87 7.92
C VAL A 71 2.70 -18.45 8.00
N PHE A 72 2.26 -17.69 9.00
CA PHE A 72 2.70 -16.33 9.23
C PHE A 72 4.20 -16.27 9.53
N THR A 73 4.69 -17.04 10.52
CA THR A 73 6.11 -17.06 10.89
C THR A 73 6.97 -17.51 9.71
N LYS A 74 6.55 -18.54 8.96
CA LYS A 74 7.27 -18.99 7.76
C LYS A 74 7.37 -17.92 6.68
N ARG A 75 6.32 -17.11 6.48
CA ARG A 75 6.33 -16.00 5.50
C ARG A 75 7.19 -14.83 5.97
N MET A 76 7.26 -14.61 7.28
CA MET A 76 8.04 -13.55 7.90
C MET A 76 9.49 -13.96 8.21
N GLY A 77 9.89 -15.21 7.93
CA GLY A 77 11.22 -15.72 8.25
C GLY A 77 11.46 -15.92 9.75
N LEU A 78 10.41 -16.06 10.55
CA LEU A 78 10.48 -16.25 12.00
C LEU A 78 10.48 -17.74 12.37
N ASP A 79 11.18 -18.08 13.45
CA ASP A 79 11.04 -19.40 14.06
C ASP A 79 9.73 -19.49 14.85
N LEU A 80 8.94 -20.53 14.57
CA LEU A 80 7.61 -20.70 15.15
C LEU A 80 7.67 -21.00 16.65
N GLU A 81 8.63 -21.81 17.09
CA GLU A 81 8.71 -22.22 18.50
C GLU A 81 9.24 -21.07 19.35
N ALA A 82 10.29 -20.38 18.90
CA ALA A 82 10.80 -19.17 19.54
C ALA A 82 9.73 -18.08 19.61
N SER A 83 8.96 -17.88 18.54
CA SER A 83 7.85 -16.92 18.54
C SER A 83 6.78 -17.28 19.58
N LEU A 84 6.41 -18.56 19.70
CA LEU A 84 5.45 -19.02 20.71
C LEU A 84 5.97 -18.85 22.14
N GLU A 85 7.26 -19.04 22.35
CA GLU A 85 7.91 -18.85 23.65
C GLU A 85 7.89 -17.38 24.04
N VAL A 86 8.34 -16.48 23.16
CA VAL A 86 8.34 -15.03 23.41
C VAL A 86 6.91 -14.50 23.65
N LEU A 87 5.91 -14.97 22.91
CA LEU A 87 4.51 -14.61 23.15
C LEU A 87 4.03 -15.05 24.54
N ARG A 88 4.40 -16.24 24.99
CA ARG A 88 4.05 -16.75 26.33
C ARG A 88 4.80 -16.02 27.44
N GLU A 89 6.08 -15.71 27.23
CA GLU A 89 6.90 -14.92 28.15
C GLU A 89 6.35 -13.50 28.31
N ALA A 90 5.85 -12.91 27.22
CA ALA A 90 5.14 -11.64 27.22
C ALA A 90 3.74 -11.71 27.90
N GLY A 91 3.34 -12.88 28.42
CA GLY A 91 2.08 -13.09 29.11
C GLY A 91 0.87 -13.21 28.19
N LEU A 92 1.08 -13.44 26.88
CA LEU A 92 -0.01 -13.57 25.92
C LEU A 92 -0.60 -14.98 25.94
N ALA A 93 -1.92 -15.06 26.00
CA ALA A 93 -2.66 -16.30 25.88
C ALA A 93 -2.65 -16.76 24.42
N VAL A 94 -1.95 -17.86 24.13
CA VAL A 94 -1.88 -18.51 22.81
C VAL A 94 -2.24 -19.98 22.96
N GLU A 95 -3.28 -20.44 22.28
CA GLU A 95 -3.77 -21.82 22.36
C GLU A 95 -2.96 -22.79 21.50
N GLY A 96 -2.39 -22.32 20.38
CA GLY A 96 -1.53 -23.17 19.57
C GLY A 96 -1.02 -22.56 18.27
N ARG A 97 -0.13 -23.31 17.62
CA ARG A 97 0.59 -22.97 16.38
C ARG A 97 -0.27 -22.72 15.14
N ARG A 98 -1.55 -23.10 15.15
CA ARG A 98 -2.50 -22.85 14.05
C ARG A 98 -3.51 -21.75 14.35
N GLU A 99 -3.44 -21.16 15.55
CA GLU A 99 -4.25 -20.01 15.89
C GLU A 99 -3.84 -18.83 14.99
N THR A 100 -4.81 -18.01 14.59
CA THR A 100 -4.53 -16.86 13.73
C THR A 100 -4.05 -15.68 14.57
N LEU A 101 -3.26 -14.80 13.96
CA LEU A 101 -2.78 -13.60 14.65
C LEU A 101 -3.95 -12.74 15.17
N ARG A 102 -5.06 -12.69 14.42
CA ARG A 102 -6.30 -12.02 14.82
C ARG A 102 -6.94 -12.66 16.07
N ALA A 103 -6.97 -13.97 16.16
CA ALA A 103 -7.56 -14.67 17.32
C ALA A 103 -6.72 -14.42 18.59
N ILE A 104 -5.39 -14.50 18.48
CA ILE A 104 -4.45 -14.18 19.56
C ILE A 104 -4.63 -12.72 19.98
N ALA A 105 -4.67 -11.79 19.02
CA ALA A 105 -4.85 -10.36 19.27
C ALA A 105 -6.16 -10.06 20.01
N ASN A 106 -7.29 -10.57 19.52
CA ASN A 106 -8.61 -10.38 20.13
C ASN A 106 -8.66 -10.90 21.56
N ARG A 107 -8.06 -12.07 21.81
CA ARG A 107 -8.03 -12.69 23.15
C ARG A 107 -7.23 -11.85 24.14
N ASN A 108 -6.11 -11.31 23.69
CA ASN A 108 -5.22 -10.49 24.52
C ASN A 108 -5.58 -9.00 24.52
N ARG A 109 -6.68 -8.61 23.85
CA ARG A 109 -7.11 -7.21 23.66
C ARG A 109 -6.02 -6.33 23.03
N LEU A 110 -5.25 -6.92 22.13
CA LEU A 110 -4.21 -6.27 21.36
C LEU A 110 -4.62 -6.19 19.89
N THR A 111 -3.87 -5.43 19.10
CA THR A 111 -3.95 -5.49 17.64
C THR A 111 -3.06 -6.61 17.10
N PRO A 112 -3.36 -7.18 15.92
CA PRO A 112 -2.49 -8.17 15.29
C PRO A 112 -1.05 -7.67 15.10
N GLN A 113 -0.88 -6.37 14.84
CA GLN A 113 0.43 -5.72 14.76
C GLN A 113 1.18 -5.79 16.09
N GLN A 114 0.55 -5.46 17.22
CA GLN A 114 1.19 -5.52 18.54
C GLN A 114 1.63 -6.95 18.91
N VAL A 115 0.85 -7.96 18.50
CA VAL A 115 1.25 -9.37 18.65
C VAL A 115 2.48 -9.67 17.80
N TYR A 116 2.55 -9.15 16.57
CA TYR A 116 3.73 -9.29 15.70
C TYR A 116 4.98 -8.60 16.27
N GLU A 117 4.85 -7.36 16.73
CA GLU A 117 5.94 -6.59 17.37
C GLU A 117 6.47 -7.29 18.64
N THR A 118 5.67 -8.13 19.28
CA THR A 118 6.12 -8.95 20.41
C THR A 118 6.99 -10.12 19.96
N MET A 119 6.83 -10.63 18.73
CA MET A 119 7.64 -11.74 18.18
C MET A 119 8.96 -11.26 17.56
N GLU A 120 9.02 -10.01 17.10
CA GLU A 120 10.20 -9.41 16.47
C GLU A 120 11.49 -9.39 17.34
N PRO A 121 11.45 -9.20 18.68
CA PRO A 121 12.63 -9.23 19.53
C PRO A 121 13.34 -10.59 19.55
N GLY A 122 12.65 -11.69 19.18
CA GLY A 122 13.23 -13.03 19.05
C GLY A 122 14.30 -13.16 17.96
N LEU A 123 14.41 -12.19 17.05
CA LEU A 123 15.51 -12.07 16.07
C LEU A 123 16.86 -11.69 16.68
N ARG A 124 16.92 -11.28 17.96
CA ARG A 124 18.19 -10.99 18.66
C ARG A 124 18.80 -12.22 19.34
N GLY A 125 18.27 -13.41 19.07
CA GLY A 125 18.86 -14.69 19.45
C GLY A 125 19.83 -15.21 18.39
N ASP A 126 21.11 -14.86 18.53
CA ASP A 126 22.29 -15.63 18.08
C ASP A 126 22.48 -15.98 16.58
N SER A 127 21.74 -15.38 15.65
CA SER A 127 22.11 -15.37 14.23
C SER A 127 22.59 -13.98 13.81
N SER A 128 23.91 -13.80 13.83
CA SER A 128 24.63 -12.67 13.23
C SER A 128 24.60 -12.71 11.70
N GLU A 129 23.42 -12.81 11.12
CA GLU A 129 23.17 -12.46 9.72
C GLU A 129 22.15 -11.33 9.76
N GLU A 130 22.62 -10.11 9.47
CA GLU A 130 21.72 -8.98 9.23
C GLU A 130 20.63 -9.42 8.25
N PRO A 131 19.35 -9.11 8.49
CA PRO A 131 18.35 -9.27 7.46
C PRO A 131 18.79 -8.41 6.27
N ILE A 132 19.16 -9.05 5.17
CA ILE A 132 19.34 -8.36 3.90
C ILE A 132 17.98 -7.74 3.55
N GLY A 133 17.93 -6.42 3.61
CA GLY A 133 16.75 -5.63 3.28
C GLY A 133 16.12 -5.02 4.51
N SER A 134 16.34 -3.70 4.69
CA SER A 134 15.43 -2.88 5.49
C SER A 134 13.99 -3.15 5.03
N PRO A 135 13.01 -3.30 5.93
CA PRO A 135 11.63 -3.57 5.53
C PRO A 135 11.20 -2.49 4.54
N VAL A 136 10.90 -2.91 3.30
CA VAL A 136 10.49 -1.99 2.23
C VAL A 136 9.29 -1.22 2.76
N PRO A 137 9.36 0.12 2.89
CA PRO A 137 8.26 0.89 3.43
C PRO A 137 7.04 0.69 2.53
N THR A 138 5.97 0.18 3.12
CA THR A 138 4.70 0.02 2.41
C THR A 138 4.16 1.41 2.03
N LYS A 139 3.40 1.50 0.92
CA LYS A 139 2.94 2.76 0.28
C LYS A 139 4.03 3.67 -0.29
N LEU A 140 5.17 3.10 -0.67
CA LEU A 140 6.26 3.86 -1.28
C LEU A 140 5.84 4.69 -2.50
N GLY A 141 4.91 4.17 -3.31
CA GLY A 141 4.39 4.87 -4.48
C GLY A 141 3.63 6.19 -4.17
N ARG A 142 3.10 6.35 -2.96
CA ARG A 142 2.37 7.57 -2.56
C ARG A 142 3.27 8.67 -2.03
N LYS A 143 4.50 8.32 -1.66
CA LYS A 143 5.45 9.23 -1.06
C LYS A 143 6.18 10.02 -2.14
N THR A 144 6.49 11.27 -1.84
CA THR A 144 7.35 12.07 -2.72
C THR A 144 8.79 11.60 -2.62
N LEU A 145 9.60 11.92 -3.62
CA LEU A 145 11.04 11.68 -3.55
C LEU A 145 11.65 12.31 -2.30
N ALA A 146 11.19 13.50 -1.89
CA ALA A 146 11.62 14.15 -0.65
C ALA A 146 11.29 13.35 0.61
N GLU A 147 10.07 12.80 0.71
CA GLU A 147 9.65 11.97 1.84
C GLU A 147 10.42 10.65 1.89
N VAL A 148 10.64 10.00 0.74
CA VAL A 148 11.41 8.76 0.64
C VAL A 148 12.88 9.00 0.99
N SER A 149 13.45 10.12 0.53
CA SER A 149 14.81 10.54 0.89
C SER A 149 14.94 10.79 2.39
N ALA A 150 13.95 11.44 3.01
CA ALA A 150 13.93 11.69 4.45
C ALA A 150 13.84 10.39 5.26
N LEU A 151 13.05 9.41 4.81
CA LEU A 151 12.99 8.08 5.41
C LEU A 151 14.33 7.34 5.35
N LEU A 152 15.08 7.52 4.26
CA LEU A 152 16.42 6.95 4.08
C LEU A 152 17.54 7.76 4.75
N GLY A 153 17.22 8.90 5.39
CA GLY A 153 18.22 9.82 5.95
C GLY A 153 19.09 10.52 4.89
N LEU A 154 18.66 10.52 3.62
CA LEU A 154 19.35 11.12 2.49
C LEU A 154 18.90 12.57 2.29
N LYS A 155 19.85 13.46 1.97
CA LYS A 155 19.51 14.79 1.46
C LYS A 155 18.85 14.66 0.09
N THR A 156 17.75 15.36 -0.13
CA THR A 156 16.94 15.30 -1.37
C THR A 156 17.77 15.50 -2.63
N GLY A 157 18.77 16.39 -2.59
CA GLY A 157 19.69 16.61 -3.72
C GLY A 157 20.58 15.40 -4.05
N ARG A 158 20.89 14.54 -3.08
CA ARG A 158 21.65 13.29 -3.30
C ARG A 158 20.77 12.22 -3.93
N ALA A 159 19.52 12.09 -3.50
CA ALA A 159 18.54 11.19 -4.11
C ALA A 159 18.28 11.53 -5.59
N VAL A 160 18.09 12.81 -5.90
CA VAL A 160 17.96 13.29 -7.30
C VAL A 160 19.22 12.97 -8.11
N ALA A 161 20.41 13.13 -7.52
CA ALA A 161 21.68 12.84 -8.21
C ALA A 161 21.89 11.34 -8.47
N ILE A 162 21.43 10.46 -7.57
CA ILE A 162 21.46 9.01 -7.75
C ILE A 162 20.52 8.62 -8.90
N LEU A 163 19.27 9.06 -8.85
CA LEU A 163 18.28 8.79 -9.90
C LEU A 163 18.73 9.28 -11.28
N ARG A 164 19.32 10.48 -11.35
CA ARG A 164 19.85 11.05 -12.59
C ARG A 164 21.00 10.22 -13.18
N ARG A 165 21.81 9.57 -12.34
CA ARG A 165 22.89 8.67 -12.77
C ARG A 165 22.35 7.40 -13.42
N HIS A 166 21.17 6.96 -12.98
CA HIS A 166 20.44 5.84 -13.56
C HIS A 166 19.50 6.25 -14.71
N GLY A 167 19.64 7.47 -15.23
CA GLY A 167 18.86 7.97 -16.37
C GLY A 167 17.45 8.44 -16.02
N ILE A 168 17.13 8.56 -14.74
CA ILE A 168 15.80 8.96 -14.25
C ILE A 168 15.83 10.45 -13.89
N SER A 169 15.03 11.24 -14.59
CA SER A 169 14.80 12.65 -14.22
C SER A 169 13.73 12.70 -13.14
N ALA A 170 14.07 13.20 -11.96
CA ALA A 170 13.16 13.28 -10.82
C ALA A 170 13.25 14.64 -10.13
N ASP A 171 12.09 15.19 -9.78
CA ASP A 171 11.94 16.37 -8.94
C ASP A 171 11.67 15.96 -7.47
N PRO A 172 12.13 16.72 -6.47
CA PRO A 172 11.82 16.49 -5.05
C PRO A 172 10.33 16.25 -4.74
N ASP A 173 9.43 16.90 -5.48
CA ASP A 173 7.98 16.83 -5.24
C ASP A 173 7.28 15.70 -6.03
N ASP A 174 8.02 15.01 -6.91
CA ASP A 174 7.47 13.90 -7.69
C ASP A 174 7.09 12.72 -6.80
N ARG A 175 5.91 12.15 -7.05
CA ARG A 175 5.48 10.90 -6.42
C ARG A 175 6.30 9.75 -6.96
N LEU A 176 6.73 8.86 -6.07
CA LEU A 176 7.54 7.71 -6.45
C LEU A 176 6.80 6.76 -7.41
N LYS A 177 5.45 6.68 -7.33
CA LYS A 177 4.63 5.90 -8.27
C LYS A 177 4.68 6.49 -9.68
N ASP A 178 4.47 7.79 -9.82
CA ASP A 178 4.43 8.46 -11.11
C ASP A 178 5.83 8.42 -11.76
N LEU A 179 6.88 8.59 -10.95
CA LEU A 179 8.26 8.43 -11.37
C LEU A 179 8.57 6.99 -11.82
N ALA A 180 8.03 5.98 -11.13
CA ALA A 180 8.19 4.58 -11.48
C ALA A 180 7.49 4.25 -12.81
N GLU A 181 6.24 4.65 -12.96
CA GLU A 181 5.44 4.42 -14.18
C GLU A 181 6.08 5.11 -15.40
N ASN A 182 6.52 6.36 -15.26
CA ASN A 182 7.18 7.12 -16.33
C ASN A 182 8.52 6.51 -16.78
N ASN A 183 9.17 5.73 -15.92
CA ASN A 183 10.46 5.09 -16.21
C ASN A 183 10.34 3.57 -16.38
N SER A 184 9.11 3.04 -16.53
CA SER A 184 8.84 1.59 -16.65
C SER A 184 9.46 0.75 -15.54
N LYS A 185 9.48 1.29 -14.32
CA LYS A 185 10.00 0.66 -13.11
C LYS A 185 8.91 0.46 -12.09
N THR A 186 9.18 -0.34 -11.07
CA THR A 186 8.31 -0.40 -9.89
C THR A 186 8.77 0.60 -8.81
N PRO A 187 7.87 1.10 -7.95
CA PRO A 187 8.27 1.95 -6.83
C PRO A 187 9.32 1.28 -5.92
N VAL A 188 9.26 -0.05 -5.80
CA VAL A 188 10.24 -0.85 -5.03
C VAL A 188 11.61 -0.82 -5.69
N GLU A 189 11.71 -1.01 -7.01
CA GLU A 189 12.99 -0.90 -7.72
C GLU A 189 13.61 0.50 -7.58
N LEU A 190 12.79 1.55 -7.60
CA LEU A 190 13.22 2.92 -7.36
C LEU A 190 13.75 3.15 -5.94
N TYR A 191 13.17 2.46 -4.96
CA TYR A 191 13.66 2.46 -3.59
C TYR A 191 15.03 1.82 -3.46
N GLU A 192 15.21 0.67 -4.09
CA GLU A 192 16.46 -0.09 -4.08
C GLU A 192 17.57 0.73 -4.76
N LEU A 193 17.26 1.38 -5.88
CA LEU A 193 18.15 2.33 -6.55
C LEU A 193 18.58 3.50 -5.68
N LEU A 194 17.76 3.93 -4.72
CA LEU A 194 18.10 5.01 -3.79
C LEU A 194 18.98 4.54 -2.62
N GLN A 195 19.15 3.23 -2.43
CA GLN A 195 20.04 2.65 -1.42
C GLN A 195 21.48 2.42 -1.93
N ASP A 196 21.71 2.52 -3.26
CA ASP A 196 23.03 2.52 -3.91
C ASP A 196 23.80 3.85 -3.71
#